data_AF-A0A8T5R4H0-F1
#
_entry.id   AF-A0A8T5R4H0-F1
#
_cell.length_a   1.000
_cell.length_b   1.000
_cell.length_c   1.000
_cell.angle_alpha   90.00
_cell.angle_beta   90.00
_cell.angle_gamma   90.00
#
_symmetry.space_group_name_H-M   'P 1'
#
loop_
_entity.id
_entity.type
_entity.pdbx_description
1 polymer ?
#
loop_
_entity_poly.entity_id
_entity_poly.type
_entity_poly.pdbx_seq_one_letter_code
_entity_poly.pdbx_strand_id
1 'polypeptide(L)'
;MNAEGPLDALEERLGPEIRDTVQEWGEELTVLTFRPNKRGGDPVAVTPEGKAVFPDKYRGGDNIKEDETWVCSVSSKGGTTFFGAPLVKLDSAFFFDLLGPQVSRIVQVALEDHRDAIEPYIKSALDKQSDAMLKKRMDLLESEREDLAAQYEDLERRYEEARQKIKQAEIEVRALKENAPRNGGANATPTNGNGEAPEGFAQIPGSHYLSSGAIQVRRLREDELESDSFTADRYFGHVSPDRRVLFLKPHPNGNLPCVHHRIHIPGLNTLRPFGDDEELPGTYVSKHGGYIVDL
;
A
#
# COMPACT_ATOMS: atom_id res chain seq x y z
N MET A 1 -30.17 -8.94 -25.54
CA MET A 1 -28.92 -8.16 -25.52
C MET A 1 -27.85 -9.10 -26.01
N ASN A 2 -27.37 -8.90 -27.23
CA ASN A 2 -26.47 -9.81 -27.92
C ASN A 2 -25.09 -9.72 -27.25
N ALA A 3 -24.55 -10.86 -26.84
CA ALA A 3 -23.24 -10.93 -26.23
C ALA A 3 -22.18 -10.74 -27.33
N GLU A 4 -21.52 -9.59 -27.31
CA GLU A 4 -20.29 -9.34 -28.07
C GLU A 4 -19.18 -10.27 -27.55
N GLY A 5 -18.63 -11.06 -28.48
CA GLY A 5 -17.69 -12.14 -28.24
C GLY A 5 -16.25 -11.65 -28.02
N PRO A 6 -15.31 -12.56 -27.72
CA PRO A 6 -13.90 -12.23 -27.47
C PRO A 6 -13.16 -11.60 -28.67
N LEU A 7 -13.73 -11.69 -29.87
CA LEU A 7 -13.26 -10.98 -31.06
C LEU A 7 -13.52 -9.47 -30.98
N ASP A 8 -14.65 -9.04 -30.40
CA ASP A 8 -15.05 -7.63 -30.36
C ASP A 8 -14.09 -6.77 -29.52
N ALA A 9 -13.50 -7.34 -28.46
CA ALA A 9 -12.49 -6.68 -27.62
C ALA A 9 -11.12 -6.53 -28.31
N LEU A 10 -10.83 -7.39 -29.29
CA LEU A 10 -9.65 -7.34 -30.15
C LEU A 10 -9.86 -6.35 -31.30
N GLU A 11 -11.09 -6.26 -31.80
CA GLU A 11 -11.55 -5.31 -32.81
C GLU A 11 -11.50 -3.85 -32.33
N GLU A 12 -11.82 -3.58 -31.06
CA GLU A 12 -11.76 -2.23 -30.49
C GLU A 12 -10.33 -1.63 -30.51
N ARG A 13 -9.30 -2.49 -30.49
CA ARG A 13 -7.88 -2.08 -30.53
C ARG A 13 -7.27 -2.05 -31.93
N LEU A 14 -7.80 -2.84 -32.86
CA LEU A 14 -7.40 -2.79 -34.28
C LEU A 14 -7.87 -1.48 -34.96
N GLY A 15 -8.79 -0.75 -34.32
CA GLY A 15 -9.33 0.51 -34.82
C GLY A 15 -10.39 0.28 -35.92
N PRO A 16 -11.32 1.24 -36.12
CA PRO A 16 -12.34 1.13 -37.16
C PRO A 16 -11.73 0.95 -38.56
N GLU A 17 -10.51 1.46 -38.78
CA GLU A 17 -9.80 1.37 -40.06
C GLU A 17 -9.47 -0.06 -40.47
N ILE A 18 -9.04 -0.95 -39.55
CA ILE A 18 -8.73 -2.35 -39.88
C ILE A 18 -10.03 -3.14 -40.12
N ARG A 19 -11.09 -2.82 -39.39
CA ARG A 19 -12.42 -3.43 -39.60
C ARG A 19 -13.00 -3.06 -40.95
N ASP A 20 -12.99 -1.77 -41.29
CA ASP A 20 -13.46 -1.27 -42.58
C ASP A 20 -12.62 -1.88 -43.70
N THR A 21 -11.31 -2.02 -43.51
CA THR A 21 -10.40 -2.64 -44.48
C THR A 21 -10.64 -4.16 -44.65
N VAL A 22 -10.82 -4.92 -43.56
CA VAL A 22 -11.07 -6.38 -43.59
C VAL A 22 -12.48 -6.67 -44.16
N GLN A 23 -13.46 -5.85 -43.81
CA GLN A 23 -14.83 -5.96 -44.30
C GLN A 23 -14.97 -5.52 -45.76
N GLU A 24 -14.21 -4.51 -46.20
CA GLU A 24 -14.09 -4.09 -47.60
C GLU A 24 -13.39 -5.13 -48.47
N TRP A 25 -12.50 -5.96 -47.89
CA TRP A 25 -11.80 -7.05 -48.58
C TRP A 25 -12.54 -8.40 -48.56
N GLY A 26 -13.61 -8.53 -47.76
CA GLY A 26 -14.36 -9.78 -47.61
C GLY A 26 -13.55 -10.92 -46.98
N GLU A 27 -12.59 -10.57 -46.11
CA GLU A 27 -11.70 -11.51 -45.43
C GLU A 27 -12.21 -11.85 -44.02
N GLU A 28 -11.87 -13.03 -43.51
CA GLU A 28 -12.28 -13.48 -42.18
C GLU A 28 -11.15 -13.24 -41.17
N LEU A 29 -11.45 -12.57 -40.05
CA LEU A 29 -10.49 -12.39 -38.96
C LEU A 29 -10.46 -13.66 -38.10
N THR A 30 -9.29 -14.28 -37.92
CA THR A 30 -9.16 -15.52 -37.14
C THR A 30 -7.85 -15.57 -36.36
N VAL A 31 -7.90 -16.11 -35.15
CA VAL A 31 -6.71 -16.44 -34.36
C VAL A 31 -6.16 -17.78 -34.81
N LEU A 32 -4.92 -17.80 -35.26
CA LEU A 32 -4.26 -18.97 -35.85
C LEU A 32 -2.96 -19.27 -35.11
N THR A 33 -2.81 -20.51 -34.66
CA THR A 33 -1.53 -21.05 -34.18
C THR A 33 -0.88 -21.85 -35.30
N PHE A 34 0.27 -21.37 -35.76
CA PHE A 34 1.01 -21.98 -36.87
C PHE A 34 1.89 -23.11 -36.35
N ARG A 35 1.69 -24.33 -36.86
CA ARG A 35 2.41 -25.53 -36.44
C ARG A 35 3.43 -25.97 -37.49
N PRO A 36 4.46 -26.74 -37.10
CA PRO A 36 5.40 -27.32 -38.06
C PRO A 36 4.66 -28.15 -39.12
N ASN A 37 4.95 -27.88 -40.39
CA ASN A 37 4.36 -28.64 -41.48
C ASN A 37 5.05 -30.00 -41.61
N LYS A 38 4.29 -31.08 -41.39
CA LYS A 38 4.80 -32.47 -41.47
C LYS A 38 5.39 -32.85 -42.83
N ARG A 39 5.08 -32.11 -43.90
CA ARG A 39 5.60 -32.33 -45.25
C ARG A 39 6.86 -31.53 -45.57
N GLY A 40 7.37 -30.74 -44.61
CA GLY A 40 8.43 -29.77 -44.81
C GLY A 40 7.90 -28.50 -45.49
N GLY A 41 8.57 -27.37 -45.23
CA GLY A 41 8.20 -26.05 -45.76
C GLY A 41 7.54 -25.16 -44.71
N ASP A 42 6.81 -24.15 -45.18
CA ASP A 42 6.21 -23.11 -44.33
C ASP A 42 5.25 -23.72 -43.29
N PRO A 43 5.18 -23.12 -42.08
CA PRO A 43 4.29 -23.61 -41.04
C PRO A 43 2.83 -23.48 -41.47
N VAL A 44 1.96 -24.31 -40.92
CA VAL A 44 0.53 -24.38 -41.30
C VAL A 44 -0.34 -24.24 -40.07
N ALA A 45 -1.38 -23.42 -40.16
CA ALA A 45 -2.41 -23.31 -39.15
C ALA A 45 -3.70 -24.01 -39.63
N VAL A 46 -4.60 -24.28 -38.69
CA VAL A 46 -5.91 -24.85 -38.99
C VAL A 46 -6.97 -23.96 -38.35
N THR A 47 -7.96 -23.52 -39.13
CA THR A 47 -9.09 -22.75 -38.60
C THR A 47 -9.96 -23.63 -37.68
N PRO A 48 -10.83 -23.05 -36.83
CA PRO A 48 -11.80 -23.81 -36.04
C PRO A 48 -12.68 -24.75 -36.89
N GLU A 49 -12.87 -24.42 -38.17
CA GLU A 49 -13.67 -25.17 -39.15
C GLU A 49 -12.87 -26.29 -39.84
N GLY A 50 -11.60 -26.47 -39.48
CA GLY A 50 -10.73 -27.51 -40.05
C GLY A 50 -10.05 -27.15 -41.36
N LYS A 51 -10.07 -25.88 -41.79
CA LYS A 51 -9.42 -25.44 -43.03
C LYS A 51 -7.93 -25.19 -42.80
N ALA A 52 -7.07 -25.71 -43.68
CA ALA A 52 -5.63 -25.46 -43.63
C ALA A 52 -5.30 -24.06 -44.16
N VAL A 53 -4.58 -23.27 -43.37
CA VAL A 53 -4.20 -21.90 -43.67
C VAL A 53 -2.67 -21.78 -43.72
N PHE A 54 -2.16 -21.26 -44.83
CA PHE A 54 -0.73 -21.00 -45.02
C PHE A 54 -0.42 -19.51 -44.80
N PRO A 55 0.79 -19.16 -44.33
CA PRO A 55 1.22 -17.77 -44.22
C PRO A 55 1.16 -17.07 -45.58
N ASP A 56 0.52 -15.89 -45.64
CA ASP A 56 0.55 -15.06 -46.85
C ASP A 56 1.89 -14.30 -46.94
N LYS A 57 2.84 -14.86 -47.69
CA LYS A 57 4.17 -14.27 -47.87
C LYS A 57 4.14 -12.86 -48.46
N TYR A 58 3.15 -12.54 -49.29
CA TYR A 58 3.04 -11.22 -49.90
C TYR A 58 2.57 -10.15 -48.92
N ARG A 59 1.91 -10.57 -47.82
CA ARG A 59 1.34 -9.69 -46.79
C ARG A 59 2.01 -9.89 -45.43
N GLY A 60 3.31 -10.20 -45.42
CA GLY A 60 4.11 -10.26 -44.20
C GLY A 60 4.13 -11.62 -43.50
N GLY A 61 3.57 -12.67 -44.11
CA GLY A 61 3.59 -14.05 -43.61
C GLY A 61 4.99 -14.65 -43.47
N ASP A 62 6.00 -14.08 -44.11
CA ASP A 62 7.40 -14.50 -43.94
C ASP A 62 7.93 -14.34 -42.50
N ASN A 63 7.25 -13.52 -41.68
CA ASN A 63 7.62 -13.31 -40.28
C ASN A 63 7.02 -14.35 -39.32
N ILE A 64 6.11 -15.20 -39.80
CA ILE A 64 5.42 -16.21 -38.98
C ILE A 64 6.36 -17.41 -38.79
N LYS A 65 6.69 -17.71 -37.53
CA LYS A 65 7.50 -18.88 -37.16
C LYS A 65 6.63 -20.01 -36.63
N GLU A 66 7.24 -21.19 -36.53
CA GLU A 66 6.65 -22.37 -35.90
C GLU A 66 6.27 -22.08 -34.44
N ASP A 67 5.11 -22.59 -34.04
CA ASP A 67 4.49 -22.45 -32.72
C ASP A 67 4.13 -21.01 -32.31
N GLU A 68 4.14 -20.06 -33.26
CA GLU A 68 3.62 -18.71 -33.02
C GLU A 68 2.10 -18.64 -33.21
N THR A 69 1.46 -17.79 -32.41
CA THR A 69 0.02 -17.51 -32.52
C THR A 69 -0.18 -16.08 -32.99
N TRP A 70 -1.03 -15.89 -33.99
CA TRP A 70 -1.28 -14.63 -34.66
C TRP A 70 -2.76 -14.41 -34.86
N VAL A 71 -3.19 -13.15 -34.80
CA VAL A 71 -4.45 -12.70 -35.38
C VAL A 71 -4.18 -12.48 -36.86
N CYS A 72 -4.91 -13.18 -37.71
CA CYS A 72 -4.73 -13.16 -39.14
C CYS A 72 -6.01 -12.73 -39.86
N SER A 73 -5.84 -12.01 -40.96
CA SER A 73 -6.88 -11.89 -41.98
C SER A 73 -6.77 -13.08 -42.93
N VAL A 74 -7.81 -13.88 -43.05
CA VAL A 74 -7.82 -15.10 -43.85
C VAL A 74 -8.56 -14.85 -45.16
N SER A 75 -7.87 -15.09 -46.27
CA SER A 75 -8.43 -15.03 -47.61
C SER A 75 -8.33 -16.38 -48.31
N SER A 76 -9.25 -16.64 -49.25
CA SER A 76 -9.22 -17.85 -50.06
C SER A 76 -8.77 -17.54 -51.48
N LYS A 77 -7.82 -18.34 -52.00
CA LYS A 77 -7.38 -18.27 -53.39
C LYS A 77 -7.91 -19.50 -54.12
N GLY A 78 -8.84 -19.28 -55.05
CA GLY A 78 -9.45 -20.36 -55.82
C GLY A 78 -10.37 -21.30 -55.02
N GLY A 79 -10.84 -20.87 -53.84
CA GLY A 79 -11.81 -21.59 -53.01
C GLY A 79 -11.30 -22.85 -52.27
N THR A 80 -10.10 -23.33 -52.59
CA THR A 80 -9.53 -24.56 -52.00
C THR A 80 -8.33 -24.31 -51.09
N THR A 81 -7.67 -23.16 -51.22
CA THR A 81 -6.45 -22.84 -50.48
C THR A 81 -6.64 -21.53 -49.73
N PHE A 82 -6.35 -21.55 -48.43
CA PHE A 82 -6.51 -20.40 -47.54
C PHE A 82 -5.15 -19.83 -47.16
N PHE A 83 -5.06 -18.50 -47.13
CA PHE A 83 -3.87 -17.76 -46.78
C PHE A 83 -4.17 -16.78 -45.65
N GLY A 84 -3.32 -16.76 -44.63
CA GLY A 84 -3.44 -15.89 -43.47
C GLY A 84 -2.41 -14.76 -43.54
N ALA A 85 -2.87 -13.53 -43.71
CA ALA A 85 -2.05 -12.34 -43.58
C ALA A 85 -1.92 -11.97 -42.08
N PRO A 86 -0.72 -11.95 -41.49
CA PRO A 86 -0.55 -11.61 -40.08
C PRO A 86 -0.89 -10.14 -39.82
N LEU A 87 -1.74 -9.89 -38.82
CA LEU A 87 -2.07 -8.55 -38.35
C LEU A 87 -1.37 -8.25 -37.03
N VAL A 88 -1.55 -9.13 -36.04
CA VAL A 88 -1.02 -8.94 -34.68
C VAL A 88 -0.51 -10.27 -34.14
N LYS A 89 0.71 -10.26 -33.58
CA LYS A 89 1.26 -11.41 -32.88
C LYS A 89 0.71 -11.48 -31.46
N LEU A 90 0.25 -12.65 -31.04
CA LEU A 90 -0.16 -12.92 -29.66
C LEU A 90 1.01 -13.55 -28.91
N ASP A 91 1.83 -12.71 -28.28
CA ASP A 91 2.96 -13.12 -27.44
C ASP A 91 2.92 -12.44 -26.07
N SER A 92 3.91 -12.71 -25.23
CA SER A 92 4.00 -12.10 -23.90
C SER A 92 3.98 -10.57 -23.94
N ALA A 93 4.61 -9.95 -24.95
CA ALA A 93 4.64 -8.50 -25.09
C ALA A 93 3.23 -7.95 -25.36
N PHE A 94 2.47 -8.60 -26.25
CA PHE A 94 1.06 -8.28 -26.47
C PHE A 94 0.26 -8.28 -25.15
N PHE A 95 0.45 -9.30 -24.31
CA PHE A 95 -0.27 -9.39 -23.03
C PHE A 95 0.15 -8.32 -22.01
N PHE A 96 1.40 -7.88 -22.01
CA PHE A 96 1.85 -6.77 -21.15
C PHE A 96 1.25 -5.42 -21.56
N ASP A 97 0.97 -5.24 -22.85
CA ASP A 97 0.39 -4.01 -23.40
C ASP A 97 -1.15 -3.97 -23.28
N LEU A 98 -1.78 -4.96 -22.65
CA LEU A 98 -3.23 -4.96 -22.45
C LEU A 98 -3.63 -3.98 -21.34
N LEU A 99 -4.65 -3.17 -21.61
CA LEU A 99 -5.23 -2.29 -20.60
C LEU A 99 -6.03 -3.11 -19.58
N GLY A 100 -6.13 -2.60 -18.34
CA GLY A 100 -6.88 -3.26 -17.25
C GLY A 100 -8.31 -3.72 -17.65
N PRO A 101 -9.11 -2.92 -18.37
CA PRO A 101 -10.42 -3.35 -18.87
C PRO A 101 -10.35 -4.53 -19.85
N GLN A 102 -9.36 -4.55 -20.75
CA GLN A 102 -9.18 -5.62 -21.74
C GLN A 102 -8.76 -6.93 -21.08
N VAL A 103 -7.83 -6.87 -20.12
CA VAL A 103 -7.45 -8.02 -19.30
C VAL A 103 -8.67 -8.56 -18.55
N SER A 104 -9.47 -7.68 -17.94
CA SER A 104 -10.66 -8.08 -17.18
C SER A 104 -11.66 -8.81 -18.07
N ARG A 105 -11.87 -8.35 -19.31
CA ARG A 105 -12.78 -9.00 -20.26
C ARG A 105 -12.26 -10.36 -20.72
N ILE A 106 -10.97 -10.47 -21.06
CA ILE A 106 -10.34 -11.74 -21.44
C ILE A 106 -10.45 -12.75 -20.30
N VAL A 107 -10.13 -12.31 -19.07
CA VAL A 107 -10.22 -13.14 -17.87
C VAL A 107 -11.66 -13.59 -17.64
N GLN A 108 -12.65 -12.71 -17.79
CA GLN A 108 -14.06 -13.07 -17.66
C GLN A 108 -14.45 -14.18 -18.64
N VAL A 109 -14.17 -14.03 -19.93
CA VAL A 109 -14.51 -15.03 -20.96
C VAL A 109 -13.78 -16.35 -20.69
N ALA A 110 -12.48 -16.29 -20.37
CA ALA A 110 -11.71 -17.49 -20.05
C ALA A 110 -12.24 -18.22 -18.81
N LEU A 111 -12.71 -17.48 -17.79
CA LEU A 111 -13.34 -18.05 -16.60
C LEU A 111 -14.72 -18.64 -16.89
N GLU A 112 -15.49 -18.08 -17.82
CA GLU A 112 -16.80 -18.61 -18.21
C GLU A 112 -16.65 -19.95 -18.96
N ASP A 113 -15.69 -20.03 -19.89
CA ASP A 113 -15.50 -21.21 -20.75
C ASP A 113 -14.65 -22.31 -20.10
N HIS A 114 -13.74 -21.94 -19.19
CA HIS A 114 -12.72 -22.85 -18.64
C HIS A 114 -12.62 -22.80 -17.12
N ARG A 115 -13.71 -22.45 -16.43
CA ARG A 115 -13.78 -22.34 -14.97
C ARG A 115 -13.13 -23.51 -14.25
N ASP A 116 -13.53 -24.72 -14.59
CA ASP A 116 -13.10 -25.94 -13.90
C ASP A 116 -11.58 -26.18 -13.99
N ALA A 117 -10.97 -25.73 -15.08
CA ALA A 117 -9.54 -25.81 -15.28
C ALA A 117 -8.79 -24.70 -14.54
N ILE A 118 -9.33 -23.48 -14.47
CA ILE A 118 -8.65 -22.29 -13.93
C ILE A 118 -8.83 -22.16 -12.41
N GLU A 119 -10.03 -22.43 -11.90
CA GLU A 119 -10.39 -22.28 -10.48
C GLU A 119 -9.44 -23.00 -9.50
N PRO A 120 -8.98 -24.25 -9.73
CA PRO A 120 -8.04 -24.90 -8.81
C PRO A 120 -6.67 -24.20 -8.75
N TYR A 121 -6.20 -23.62 -9.86
CA TYR A 121 -4.94 -22.86 -9.86
C TYR A 121 -5.08 -21.54 -9.09
N ILE A 122 -6.19 -20.82 -9.29
CA ILE A 122 -6.46 -19.59 -8.55
C ILE A 122 -6.55 -19.88 -7.05
N LYS A 123 -7.30 -20.92 -6.65
CA LYS A 123 -7.41 -21.34 -5.25
C LYS A 123 -6.05 -21.68 -4.65
N SER A 124 -5.27 -22.53 -5.33
CA SER A 124 -3.94 -22.90 -4.83
C SER A 124 -2.99 -21.69 -4.73
N ALA A 125 -3.06 -20.75 -5.67
CA ALA A 125 -2.24 -19.55 -5.62
C ALA A 125 -2.66 -18.65 -4.44
N LEU A 126 -3.96 -18.47 -4.23
CA LEU A 126 -4.51 -17.69 -3.13
C LEU A 126 -4.14 -18.31 -1.78
N ASP A 127 -4.29 -19.62 -1.61
CA ASP A 127 -3.95 -20.35 -0.39
C ASP A 127 -2.46 -20.20 -0.05
N LYS A 128 -1.57 -20.35 -1.04
CA LYS A 128 -0.14 -20.13 -0.86
C LYS A 128 0.19 -18.69 -0.46
N GLN A 129 -0.52 -17.73 -1.04
CA GLN A 129 -0.31 -16.32 -0.72
C GLN A 129 -0.81 -15.99 0.70
N SER A 130 -1.98 -16.51 1.10
CA SER A 130 -2.49 -16.34 2.46
C SER A 130 -1.58 -17.00 3.48
N ASP A 131 -1.08 -18.21 3.22
CA ASP A 131 -0.17 -18.91 4.11
C ASP A 131 1.15 -18.16 4.29
N ALA A 132 1.70 -17.61 3.19
CA ALA A 132 2.91 -16.79 3.25
C ALA A 132 2.69 -15.50 4.06
N MET A 133 1.54 -14.84 3.90
CA MET A 133 1.20 -13.65 4.67
C MET A 133 0.98 -13.96 6.15
N LEU A 134 0.25 -15.04 6.46
CA LEU A 134 0.03 -15.50 7.83
C LEU A 134 1.33 -15.85 8.51
N LYS A 135 2.21 -16.61 7.84
CA LYS A 135 3.53 -16.94 8.36
C LYS A 135 4.34 -15.69 8.68
N LYS A 136 4.43 -14.75 7.74
CA LYS A 136 5.15 -13.49 7.97
C LYS A 136 4.58 -12.69 9.15
N ARG A 137 3.26 -12.71 9.33
CA ARG A 137 2.61 -12.05 10.47
C ARG A 137 2.89 -12.78 11.78
N MET A 138 2.93 -14.10 11.78
CA MET A 138 3.30 -14.90 12.95
C MET A 138 4.74 -14.64 13.37
N ASP A 139 5.68 -14.66 12.43
CA ASP A 139 7.10 -14.39 12.70
C ASP A 139 7.29 -12.99 13.32
N LEU A 140 6.55 -11.99 12.81
CA LEU A 140 6.58 -10.63 13.37
C LEU A 140 6.01 -10.58 14.80
N LEU A 141 4.87 -11.22 15.04
CA LEU A 141 4.26 -11.26 16.38
C LEU A 141 5.15 -12.00 17.39
N GLU A 142 5.87 -13.03 16.94
CA GLU A 142 6.81 -13.76 17.79
C GLU A 142 8.00 -12.88 18.18
N SER A 143 8.58 -12.14 17.22
CA SER A 143 9.61 -11.13 17.50
C SER A 143 9.12 -10.04 18.45
N GLU A 144 7.92 -9.50 18.24
CA GLU A 144 7.32 -8.49 19.12
C GLU A 144 7.10 -9.04 20.55
N ARG A 145 6.72 -10.32 20.67
CA ARG A 145 6.55 -10.99 21.98
C ARG A 145 7.88 -11.11 22.71
N GLU A 146 8.96 -11.47 22.01
CA GLU A 146 10.31 -11.58 22.58
C GLU A 146 10.83 -10.21 23.06
N ASP A 147 10.67 -9.17 22.24
CA ASP A 147 11.07 -7.80 22.61
C ASP A 147 10.31 -7.30 23.84
N LEU A 148 9.00 -7.54 23.90
CA LEU A 148 8.18 -7.18 25.06
C LEU A 148 8.60 -7.97 26.31
N ALA A 149 8.87 -9.27 26.19
CA ALA A 149 9.34 -10.08 27.31
C ALA A 149 10.67 -9.54 27.89
N ALA A 150 11.61 -9.15 27.04
CA ALA A 150 12.87 -8.54 27.46
C ALA A 150 12.65 -7.18 28.15
N GLN A 151 11.71 -6.36 27.65
CA GLN A 151 11.34 -5.10 28.30
C GLN A 151 10.72 -5.33 29.68
N TYR A 152 9.85 -6.34 29.83
CA TYR A 152 9.26 -6.71 31.11
C TYR A 152 10.33 -7.15 32.11
N GLU A 153 11.29 -7.98 31.70
CA GLU A 153 12.38 -8.44 32.56
C GLU A 153 13.27 -7.27 33.05
N ASP A 154 13.60 -6.33 32.16
CA ASP A 154 14.36 -5.13 32.55
C ASP A 154 13.57 -4.23 33.50
N LEU A 155 12.27 -4.07 33.26
CA LEU A 155 11.40 -3.26 34.11
C LEU A 155 11.25 -3.88 35.51
N GLU A 156 11.07 -5.20 35.59
CA GLU A 156 11.00 -5.96 36.84
C GLU A 156 12.30 -5.79 37.65
N ARG A 157 13.46 -5.87 36.99
CA ARG A 157 14.77 -5.63 37.62
C ARG A 157 14.87 -4.22 38.20
N ARG A 158 14.52 -3.20 37.42
CA ARG A 158 14.55 -1.79 37.88
C ARG A 158 13.59 -1.55 39.04
N TYR A 159 12.43 -2.21 39.02
CA TYR A 159 11.44 -2.12 40.10
C TYR A 159 12.01 -2.69 41.40
N GLU A 160 12.63 -3.87 41.36
CA GLU A 160 13.19 -4.50 42.56
C GLU A 160 14.40 -3.72 43.10
N GLU A 161 15.25 -3.16 42.22
CA GLU A 161 16.32 -2.24 42.63
C GLU A 161 15.78 -0.99 43.34
N ALA A 162 14.74 -0.35 42.78
CA ALA A 162 14.10 0.81 43.40
C ALA A 162 13.48 0.45 44.76
N ARG A 163 12.85 -0.72 44.85
CA ARG A 163 12.26 -1.23 46.09
C ARG A 163 13.32 -1.47 47.18
N GLN A 164 14.49 -2.00 46.82
CA GLN A 164 15.60 -2.16 47.77
C GLN A 164 16.13 -0.80 48.24
N LYS A 165 16.30 0.17 47.35
CA LYS A 165 16.72 1.53 47.71
C LYS A 165 15.73 2.23 48.64
N ILE A 166 14.43 2.08 48.42
CA ILE A 166 13.39 2.63 49.30
C ILE A 166 13.51 2.01 50.70
N LYS A 167 13.63 0.68 50.81
CA LYS A 167 13.82 0.01 52.11
C LYS A 167 15.07 0.50 52.84
N GLN A 168 16.16 0.70 52.11
CA GLN A 168 17.42 1.19 52.69
C GLN A 168 17.26 2.63 53.21
N ALA A 169 16.66 3.51 52.42
CA ALA A 169 16.36 4.88 52.82
C ALA A 169 15.41 4.95 54.03
N GLU A 170 14.42 4.05 54.13
CA GLU A 170 13.53 3.97 55.30
C GLU A 170 14.29 3.62 56.59
N ILE A 171 15.25 2.71 56.52
CA ILE A 171 16.11 2.34 57.65
C ILE A 171 17.00 3.54 58.05
N GLU A 172 17.61 4.23 57.09
CA GLU A 172 18.43 5.42 57.34
C GLU A 172 17.62 6.55 57.98
N VAL A 173 16.42 6.83 57.46
CA VAL A 173 15.51 7.84 58.03
C VAL A 173 15.10 7.47 59.46
N ARG A 174 14.85 6.18 59.74
CA ARG A 174 14.55 5.72 61.10
C ARG A 174 15.74 5.94 62.04
N ALA A 175 16.94 5.56 61.63
CA ALA A 175 18.15 5.74 62.42
C ALA A 175 18.47 7.22 62.69
N LEU A 176 18.24 8.11 61.71
CA LEU A 176 18.41 9.56 61.88
C LEU A 176 17.36 10.17 62.84
N LYS A 177 16.12 9.68 62.81
CA LYS A 177 15.06 10.12 63.75
C LYS A 177 15.34 9.68 65.18
N GLU A 178 15.92 8.50 65.39
CA GLU A 178 16.29 8.00 66.72
C GLU A 178 17.52 8.72 67.30
N ASN A 179 18.43 9.19 66.44
CA ASN A 179 19.63 9.96 66.84
C ASN A 179 19.43 11.48 66.88
N ALA A 180 18.23 11.99 66.55
CA ALA A 180 17.94 13.41 66.66
C ALA A 180 17.83 13.81 68.14
N PRO A 181 18.63 14.79 68.63
CA PRO A 181 18.50 15.24 70.01
C PRO A 181 17.10 15.84 70.23
N ARG A 182 16.46 15.44 71.34
CA ARG A 182 15.29 16.14 71.90
C ARG A 182 15.71 17.52 72.38
N ASN A 183 15.95 18.45 71.46
CA ASN A 183 15.98 19.87 71.80
C ASN A 183 14.53 20.34 71.91
N GLY A 184 14.09 20.49 73.16
CA GLY A 184 12.85 21.14 73.49
C GLY A 184 12.89 22.62 73.14
N GLY A 185 11.71 23.13 72.78
CA GLY A 185 11.19 24.36 73.38
C GLY A 185 11.73 25.70 72.89
N ALA A 186 10.90 26.31 72.05
CA ALA A 186 10.44 27.70 72.17
C ALA A 186 11.29 28.85 71.59
N ASN A 187 10.53 29.73 70.92
CA ASN A 187 10.78 31.11 70.55
C ASN A 187 11.58 31.40 69.27
N ALA A 188 10.85 31.53 68.16
CA ALA A 188 11.07 32.64 67.24
C ALA A 188 9.75 33.02 66.55
N THR A 189 9.26 34.20 66.92
CA THR A 189 8.17 34.99 66.31
C THR A 189 8.44 35.24 64.82
N PRO A 190 7.43 35.24 63.92
CA PRO A 190 7.61 35.80 62.58
C PRO A 190 7.32 37.31 62.64
N THR A 191 8.37 38.11 62.64
CA THR A 191 8.28 39.54 62.30
C THR A 191 8.21 39.67 60.78
N ASN A 192 7.13 40.30 60.31
CA ASN A 192 6.99 40.85 58.97
C ASN A 192 8.13 41.82 58.66
N GLY A 193 8.76 41.64 57.49
CA GLY A 193 9.71 42.58 56.90
C GLY A 193 9.75 42.37 55.38
N ASN A 194 9.08 43.27 54.66
CA ASN A 194 9.23 43.45 53.22
C ASN A 194 10.68 43.82 52.88
N GLY A 195 11.20 43.35 51.74
CA GLY A 195 12.31 44.02 51.06
C GLY A 195 13.31 43.09 50.37
N GLU A 196 13.25 43.14 49.04
CA GLU A 196 14.38 42.98 48.10
C GLU A 196 14.77 41.55 47.66
N ALA A 197 14.48 41.32 46.37
CA ALA A 197 14.91 40.17 45.58
C ALA A 197 16.43 40.19 45.34
N PRO A 198 17.08 39.02 45.29
CA PRO A 198 18.33 38.87 44.56
C PRO A 198 18.01 38.40 43.14
N GLU A 199 18.23 39.32 42.20
CA GLU A 199 18.52 38.99 40.80
C GLU A 199 19.70 38.01 40.73
N GLY A 200 19.62 37.07 39.78
CA GLY A 200 20.80 36.30 39.35
C GLY A 200 20.74 34.80 39.67
N PHE A 201 19.91 34.07 38.92
CA PHE A 201 20.33 32.76 38.45
C PHE A 201 20.28 32.73 36.93
N ALA A 202 21.45 32.38 36.38
CA ALA A 202 21.84 32.51 35.00
C ALA A 202 20.85 31.87 34.02
N GLN A 203 20.59 32.60 32.95
CA GLN A 203 20.10 32.07 31.69
C GLN A 203 20.98 30.88 31.27
N ILE A 204 20.38 29.69 31.23
CA ILE A 204 20.91 28.57 30.46
C ILE A 204 20.36 28.72 29.04
N PRO A 205 21.19 28.98 28.03
CA PRO A 205 20.72 29.03 26.65
C PRO A 205 20.38 27.61 26.19
N GLY A 206 19.10 27.34 25.88
CA GLY A 206 18.68 26.11 25.19
C GLY A 206 17.49 25.34 25.76
N SER A 207 16.76 25.82 26.77
CA SER A 207 15.58 25.12 27.29
C SER A 207 14.26 25.72 26.77
N HIS A 208 13.98 25.48 25.49
CA HIS A 208 12.64 25.60 24.91
C HIS A 208 12.06 24.20 24.63
N TYR A 209 11.83 23.38 25.65
CA TYR A 209 11.26 22.04 25.41
C TYR A 209 10.22 21.59 26.44
N LEU A 210 9.28 22.47 26.81
CA LEU A 210 8.00 22.04 27.42
C LEU A 210 6.81 22.89 26.90
N SER A 211 6.80 23.24 25.62
CA SER A 211 5.59 23.75 24.97
C SER A 211 4.92 22.60 24.21
N SER A 212 4.05 21.85 24.90
CA SER A 212 3.00 21.09 24.21
C SER A 212 1.96 22.11 23.75
N GLY A 213 2.01 22.48 22.47
CA GLY A 213 1.08 23.45 21.89
C GLY A 213 -0.15 22.72 21.35
N ALA A 214 -1.34 23.15 21.74
CA ALA A 214 -2.55 22.78 21.01
C ALA A 214 -2.42 23.27 19.56
N ILE A 215 -2.79 22.42 18.62
CA ILE A 215 -2.84 22.75 17.19
C ILE A 215 -4.26 22.58 16.69
N GLN A 216 -4.66 23.44 15.76
CA GLN A 216 -5.96 23.32 15.10
C GLN A 216 -5.79 22.45 13.87
N VAL A 217 -6.50 21.33 13.82
CA VAL A 217 -6.52 20.41 12.67
C VAL A 217 -7.93 20.38 12.14
N ARG A 218 -8.09 20.56 10.83
CA ARG A 218 -9.40 20.49 10.16
C ARG A 218 -9.41 19.33 9.21
N ARG A 219 -10.51 18.61 9.18
CA ARG A 219 -10.78 17.60 8.16
C ARG A 219 -11.73 18.20 7.15
N LEU A 220 -11.25 18.40 5.94
CA LEU A 220 -12.02 19.02 4.84
C LEU A 220 -12.58 18.00 3.85
N ARG A 221 -12.02 16.78 3.84
CA ARG A 221 -12.40 15.71 2.92
C ARG A 221 -12.26 14.37 3.61
N GLU A 222 -12.77 13.34 2.93
CA GLU A 222 -12.74 11.95 3.36
C GLU A 222 -11.37 11.51 3.88
N ASP A 223 -10.30 11.84 3.15
CA ASP A 223 -8.94 11.39 3.43
C ASP A 223 -7.91 12.54 3.54
N GLU A 224 -8.33 13.75 3.91
CA GLU A 224 -7.43 14.91 4.03
C GLU A 224 -7.56 15.64 5.37
N LEU A 225 -6.41 15.92 5.99
CA LEU A 225 -6.28 16.79 7.16
C LEU A 225 -5.50 18.05 6.79
N GLU A 226 -5.97 19.20 7.26
CA GLU A 226 -5.34 20.51 7.06
C GLU A 226 -4.97 21.13 8.40
N SER A 227 -3.77 21.68 8.50
CA SER A 227 -3.34 22.48 9.65
C SER A 227 -2.18 23.38 9.25
N ASP A 228 -2.21 24.64 9.64
CA ASP A 228 -1.09 25.59 9.43
C ASP A 228 0.21 25.10 10.08
N SER A 229 0.11 24.19 11.05
CA SER A 229 1.27 23.57 11.69
C SER A 229 1.96 22.51 10.82
N PHE A 230 1.35 22.07 9.72
CA PHE A 230 1.93 21.06 8.83
C PHE A 230 2.91 21.67 7.83
N THR A 231 4.14 21.92 8.26
CA THR A 231 5.16 22.63 7.47
C THR A 231 6.16 21.73 6.73
N ALA A 232 6.21 20.43 7.01
CA ALA A 232 7.11 19.51 6.33
C ALA A 232 6.47 18.94 5.05
N ASP A 233 7.29 18.56 4.07
CA ASP A 233 6.79 17.96 2.82
C ASP A 233 6.20 16.56 3.03
N ARG A 234 6.67 15.84 4.06
CA ARG A 234 6.29 14.46 4.34
C ARG A 234 6.24 14.16 5.84
N TYR A 235 5.33 13.25 6.20
CA TYR A 235 5.09 12.80 7.56
C TYR A 235 5.05 11.27 7.64
N PHE A 236 5.54 10.71 8.75
CA PHE A 236 5.17 9.36 9.14
C PHE A 236 3.88 9.40 9.94
N GLY A 237 2.85 8.71 9.44
CA GLY A 237 1.59 8.52 10.13
C GLY A 237 1.50 7.15 10.81
N HIS A 238 1.17 7.15 12.09
CA HIS A 238 0.86 5.93 12.84
C HIS A 238 -0.50 6.09 13.52
N VAL A 239 -1.39 5.13 13.29
CA VAL A 239 -2.71 5.09 13.94
C VAL A 239 -2.61 4.18 15.16
N SER A 240 -3.14 4.61 16.30
CA SER A 240 -3.16 3.81 17.52
C SER A 240 -3.93 2.48 17.33
N PRO A 241 -3.63 1.43 18.12
CA PRO A 241 -4.31 0.13 18.00
C PRO A 241 -5.84 0.21 18.18
N ASP A 242 -6.32 1.16 19.00
CA ASP A 242 -7.74 1.43 19.23
C ASP A 242 -8.37 2.36 18.17
N ARG A 243 -7.59 2.81 17.18
CA ARG A 243 -7.99 3.66 16.05
C ARG A 243 -8.55 5.03 16.42
N ARG A 244 -8.25 5.52 17.62
CA ARG A 244 -8.72 6.82 18.13
C ARG A 244 -7.71 7.94 17.98
N VAL A 245 -6.44 7.62 17.76
CA VAL A 245 -5.37 8.61 17.78
C VAL A 245 -4.47 8.42 16.58
N LEU A 246 -4.18 9.52 15.90
CA LEU A 246 -3.23 9.59 14.80
C LEU A 246 -1.99 10.35 15.25
N PHE A 247 -0.84 9.68 15.19
CA PHE A 247 0.46 10.30 15.41
C PHE A 247 1.12 10.65 14.07
N LEU A 248 1.48 11.92 13.88
CA LEU A 248 2.13 12.45 12.69
C LEU A 248 3.52 12.99 13.04
N LYS A 249 4.58 12.40 12.48
CA LYS A 249 5.95 12.87 12.69
C LYS A 249 6.58 13.38 11.40
N PRO A 250 7.05 14.65 11.32
CA PRO A 250 7.79 15.14 10.17
C PRO A 250 8.97 14.23 9.83
N HIS A 251 9.06 13.80 8.56
CA HIS A 251 10.18 12.97 8.11
C HIS A 251 10.34 13.05 6.58
N PRO A 252 11.57 13.22 6.04
CA PRO A 252 11.79 13.37 4.60
C PRO A 252 11.30 12.17 3.78
N ASN A 253 11.39 10.96 4.35
CA ASN A 253 10.90 9.72 3.72
C ASN A 253 9.56 9.24 4.31
N GLY A 254 8.77 10.13 4.94
CA GLY A 254 7.49 9.78 5.53
C GLY A 254 6.49 9.19 4.52
N ASN A 255 5.57 8.34 4.98
CA ASN A 255 4.58 7.68 4.12
C ASN A 255 3.39 8.57 3.72
N LEU A 256 3.20 9.72 4.38
CA LEU A 256 2.13 10.65 4.11
C LEU A 256 2.67 11.93 3.46
N PRO A 257 2.30 12.22 2.20
CA PRO A 257 2.66 13.47 1.56
C PRO A 257 1.87 14.64 2.16
N CYS A 258 2.53 15.78 2.33
CA CYS A 258 1.93 17.04 2.73
C CYS A 258 2.13 18.06 1.61
N VAL A 259 1.04 18.66 1.13
CA VAL A 259 1.06 19.67 0.08
C VAL A 259 0.17 20.83 0.51
N HIS A 260 0.69 22.05 0.56
CA HIS A 260 -0.04 23.24 1.01
C HIS A 260 -0.69 23.06 2.41
N HIS A 261 0.06 22.58 3.39
CA HIS A 261 -0.44 22.33 4.76
C HIS A 261 -1.55 21.27 4.85
N ARG A 262 -1.70 20.44 3.81
CA ARG A 262 -2.69 19.36 3.74
C ARG A 262 -2.00 18.02 3.63
N ILE A 263 -2.33 17.12 4.55
CA ILE A 263 -1.83 15.75 4.59
C ILE A 263 -2.93 14.83 4.05
N HIS A 264 -2.61 14.04 3.03
CA HIS A 264 -3.49 13.00 2.53
C HIS A 264 -3.23 11.69 3.28
N ILE A 265 -4.27 11.12 3.89
CA ILE A 265 -4.21 9.92 4.72
C ILE A 265 -5.14 8.86 4.13
N PRO A 266 -4.63 7.96 3.30
CA PRO A 266 -5.45 6.93 2.66
C PRO A 266 -6.20 6.08 3.69
N GLY A 267 -7.52 5.98 3.56
CA GLY A 267 -8.36 5.17 4.44
C GLY A 267 -8.71 5.81 5.78
N LEU A 268 -8.48 7.11 5.95
CA LEU A 268 -8.98 7.88 7.09
C LEU A 268 -10.51 7.81 7.18
N ASN A 269 -11.21 7.82 6.04
CA ASN A 269 -12.66 7.65 5.97
C ASN A 269 -13.13 6.30 6.57
N THR A 270 -12.32 5.25 6.45
CA THR A 270 -12.62 3.93 7.04
C THR A 270 -12.41 3.93 8.56
N LEU A 271 -11.52 4.78 9.09
CA LEU A 271 -11.23 4.87 10.52
C LEU A 271 -12.28 5.72 11.24
N ARG A 272 -12.62 6.87 10.65
CA ARG A 272 -13.66 7.78 11.11
C ARG A 272 -14.48 8.21 9.90
N PRO A 273 -15.75 7.77 9.75
CA PRO A 273 -16.57 8.17 8.61
C PRO A 273 -16.65 9.69 8.48
N PHE A 274 -16.41 10.20 7.28
CA PHE A 274 -16.55 11.61 6.98
C PHE A 274 -18.02 11.95 6.75
N GLY A 275 -18.52 12.95 7.48
CA GLY A 275 -19.87 13.49 7.30
C GLY A 275 -19.81 14.87 6.68
N ASP A 276 -19.18 15.80 7.39
CA ASP A 276 -18.98 17.20 7.02
C ASP A 276 -17.59 17.67 7.48
N ASP A 277 -17.23 18.89 7.10
CA ASP A 277 -16.02 19.55 7.58
C ASP A 277 -16.02 19.61 9.12
N GLU A 278 -14.99 19.06 9.75
CA GLU A 278 -14.87 18.96 11.21
C GLU A 278 -13.51 19.42 11.72
N GLU A 279 -13.48 20.00 12.92
CA GLU A 279 -12.24 20.30 13.63
C GLU A 279 -11.87 19.12 14.54
N LEU A 280 -10.63 18.67 14.41
CA LEU A 280 -10.07 17.60 15.22
C LEU A 280 -9.14 18.21 16.28
N PRO A 281 -9.25 17.76 17.56
CA PRO A 281 -8.30 18.17 18.57
C PRO A 281 -6.91 17.67 18.20
N GLY A 282 -5.93 18.57 18.19
CA GLY A 282 -4.54 18.20 17.94
C GLY A 282 -3.59 18.81 18.97
N THR A 283 -2.51 18.10 19.29
CA THR A 283 -1.47 18.57 20.20
C THR A 283 -0.10 18.22 19.65
N TYR A 284 0.81 19.18 19.63
CA TYR A 284 2.22 18.91 19.35
C TYR A 284 2.93 18.41 20.60
N VAL A 285 3.64 17.28 20.48
CA VAL A 285 4.41 16.69 21.58
C VAL A 285 5.89 16.77 21.27
N SER A 286 6.56 17.76 21.87
CA SER A 286 7.99 18.03 21.68
C SER A 286 8.88 16.81 21.97
N LYS A 287 8.54 16.01 22.99
CA LYS A 287 9.26 14.78 23.37
C LYS A 287 9.38 13.78 22.21
N HIS A 288 8.37 13.73 21.33
CA HIS A 288 8.33 12.80 20.20
C HIS A 288 8.58 13.50 18.86
N GLY A 289 8.68 14.82 18.86
CA GLY A 289 8.86 15.64 17.66
C GLY A 289 7.72 15.47 16.66
N GLY A 290 6.48 15.31 17.14
CA GLY A 290 5.34 14.99 16.29
C GLY A 290 4.03 15.50 16.85
N TYR A 291 2.99 15.40 16.03
CA TYR A 291 1.63 15.82 16.32
C TYR A 291 0.78 14.62 16.68
N ILE A 292 -0.10 14.78 17.66
CA ILE A 292 -1.13 13.83 18.03
C ILE A 292 -2.46 14.47 17.62
N VAL A 293 -3.26 13.75 16.85
CA VAL A 293 -4.59 14.18 16.41
C VAL A 293 -5.60 13.14 16.85
N ASP A 294 -6.67 13.57 17.51
CA ASP A 294 -7.75 12.68 17.92
C ASP A 294 -8.68 12.43 16.73
N LEU A 295 -8.86 11.15 16.40
CA LEU A 295 -9.74 10.61 15.36
C LEU A 295 -11.09 10.17 15.93
#